data_AF-A0A150FT98-F1
#
_entry.id   AF-A0A150FT98-F1
#
_cell.length_a   1.000
_cell.length_b   1.000
_cell.length_c   1.000
_cell.angle_alpha   90.00
_cell.angle_beta   90.00
_cell.angle_gamma   90.00
#
_symmetry.space_group_name_H-M   'P 1'
#
loop_
_entity.id
_entity.type
_entity.pdbx_description
1 polymer ?
#
loop_
_entity_poly.entity_id
_entity_poly.type
_entity_poly.pdbx_seq_one_letter_code
_entity_poly.pdbx_strand_id
1 'polypeptide(L)'
;MRSRYNNETAEHGEEVAEDELYVHTSRKRRVKVQLVGEEKIQQKQRQIDALESARLVGMDVATAGDPTALAAALPRLTGLDLTSNLVASWGVVEQLAGALPWLAVLNLSENRLQVWGGGAGGRGMVPKGR
;
A
#
# COMPACT_ATOMS: atom_id res chain seq x y z
N MET A 1 10.02 11.73 13.47
CA MET A 1 9.66 13.09 13.01
C MET A 1 9.20 14.05 14.13
N ARG A 2 8.90 13.60 15.36
CA ARG A 2 8.31 14.44 16.42
C ARG A 2 9.31 15.26 17.27
N SER A 3 10.59 14.91 17.30
CA SER A 3 11.58 15.53 18.22
C SER A 3 12.02 16.96 17.87
N ARG A 4 11.62 17.55 16.74
CA ARG A 4 11.98 18.94 16.39
C ARG A 4 10.91 19.97 16.73
N TYR A 5 9.74 19.53 17.19
CA TYR A 5 8.56 20.39 17.35
C TYR A 5 8.09 20.53 18.80
N ASN A 6 8.47 19.61 19.68
CA ASN A 6 8.40 19.83 21.13
C ASN A 6 9.82 20.13 21.62
N ASN A 7 10.12 21.42 21.76
CA ASN A 7 11.29 21.86 22.49
C ASN A 7 11.13 21.46 23.96
N GLU A 8 11.87 20.45 24.42
CA GLU A 8 11.98 20.04 25.85
C GLU A 8 12.61 21.09 26.78
N THR A 9 12.79 22.34 26.34
CA THR A 9 13.14 23.45 27.24
C THR A 9 12.04 24.49 27.27
N ALA A 10 10.95 24.14 27.94
CA ALA A 10 10.19 25.11 28.72
C ALA A 10 11.07 25.50 29.92
N GLU A 11 11.88 26.55 29.80
CA GLU A 11 12.70 27.09 30.91
C GLU A 11 11.86 27.55 32.12
N HIS A 12 10.54 27.52 32.04
CA HIS A 12 9.61 27.55 33.17
C HIS A 12 8.57 26.46 32.93
N GLY A 13 8.39 25.55 33.91
CA GLY A 13 7.56 24.34 33.85
C GLY A 13 6.06 24.56 33.65
N GLU A 14 5.66 25.22 32.56
CA GLU A 14 4.32 25.14 32.02
C GLU A 14 4.19 23.84 31.23
N GLU A 15 3.33 22.95 31.71
CA GLU A 15 2.86 21.80 30.94
C GLU A 15 2.23 22.30 29.64
N VAL A 16 2.92 22.08 28.53
CA VAL A 16 2.36 22.33 27.21
C VAL A 16 1.40 21.18 26.93
N ALA A 17 0.12 21.48 26.69
CA ALA A 17 -0.84 20.46 26.31
C ALA A 17 -0.32 19.65 25.11
N GLU A 18 -0.49 18.33 25.13
CA GLU A 18 0.14 17.40 24.17
C GLU A 18 -0.18 17.74 22.69
N ASP A 19 -1.29 18.45 22.45
CA ASP A 19 -1.76 18.83 21.12
C ASP A 19 -1.27 20.21 20.62
N GLU A 20 -0.55 20.99 21.45
CA GLU A 20 -0.12 22.34 21.08
C GLU A 20 1.31 22.41 20.53
N LEU A 21 1.43 22.63 19.21
CA LEU A 21 2.73 22.74 18.53
C LEU A 21 3.24 24.19 18.52
N TYR A 22 4.52 24.38 18.84
CA TYR A 22 5.18 25.69 18.79
C TYR A 22 6.53 25.64 18.07
N VAL A 23 6.89 26.73 17.41
CA VAL A 23 8.24 26.93 16.89
C VAL A 23 8.87 28.18 17.50
N HIS A 24 10.17 28.12 17.81
CA HIS A 24 10.93 29.26 18.28
C HIS A 24 11.56 30.01 17.09
N THR A 25 11.36 31.31 17.07
CA THR A 25 12.04 32.19 16.10
C THR A 25 13.46 32.53 16.58
N SER A 26 14.32 32.98 15.67
CA SER A 26 15.68 33.47 15.99
C SER A 26 15.72 34.58 17.04
N ARG A 27 14.60 35.28 17.26
CA ARG A 27 14.41 36.29 18.30
C ARG A 27 13.79 35.75 19.59
N LYS A 28 13.89 34.43 19.85
CA LYS A 28 13.31 33.72 21.01
C LYS A 28 11.78 33.87 21.17
N ARG A 29 11.04 34.31 20.16
CA ARG A 29 9.56 34.34 20.20
C ARG A 29 8.98 32.97 19.90
N ARG A 30 7.94 32.56 20.64
CA ARG A 30 7.12 31.37 20.38
C ARG A 30 6.04 31.71 19.36
N VAL A 31 5.93 30.92 18.30
CA VAL A 31 4.85 31.01 17.30
C VAL A 31 4.05 29.72 17.36
N LYS A 32 2.73 29.85 17.57
CA LYS A 32 1.81 28.70 17.55
C LYS A 32 1.69 28.18 16.13
N VAL A 33 1.85 26.87 15.97
CA VAL A 33 1.68 26.18 14.70
C VAL A 33 0.44 25.31 14.82
N GLN A 34 -0.44 25.39 13.82
CA GLN A 34 -1.59 24.53 13.70
C GLN A 34 -1.43 23.67 12.45
N LEU A 35 -1.66 22.36 12.59
CA LEU A 35 -1.79 21.49 11.43
C LEU A 35 -3.16 21.72 10.80
N VAL A 36 -3.19 22.37 9.64
CA VAL A 36 -4.44 22.67 8.93
C VAL A 36 -4.66 21.62 7.85
N GLY A 37 -5.87 21.10 7.75
CA GLY A 37 -6.24 20.10 6.75
C GLY A 37 -5.96 18.65 7.16
N GLU A 38 -5.53 18.40 8.40
CA GLU A 38 -5.39 17.04 8.94
C GLU A 38 -6.69 16.26 8.82
N GLU A 39 -7.80 16.82 9.30
CA GLU A 39 -9.12 16.19 9.22
C GLU A 39 -9.51 15.88 7.78
N LYS A 40 -9.25 16.80 6.84
CA LYS A 40 -9.54 16.61 5.41
C LYS A 40 -8.67 15.50 4.81
N ILE A 41 -7.42 15.37 5.23
CA ILE A 41 -6.51 14.31 4.79
C ILE A 41 -6.93 12.97 5.40
N GLN A 42 -7.21 12.92 6.70
CA GLN A 42 -7.69 11.73 7.40
C GLN A 42 -9.01 11.23 6.81
N GLN A 43 -9.96 12.13 6.51
CA GLN A 43 -11.23 11.78 5.90
C GLN A 43 -11.04 11.17 4.51
N LYS A 44 -10.11 11.70 3.70
CA LYS A 44 -9.76 11.13 2.39
C LYS A 44 -9.05 9.78 2.52
N GLN A 45 -8.12 9.65 3.46
CA GLN A 45 -7.39 8.39 3.70
C GLN A 45 -8.30 7.26 4.20
N ARG A 46 -9.42 7.59 4.87
CA ARG A 46 -10.44 6.61 5.27
C ARG A 46 -11.23 6.04 4.09
N GLN A 47 -11.25 6.72 2.94
CA GLN A 47 -11.96 6.29 1.73
C GLN A 47 -11.10 5.34 0.90
N ILE A 48 -10.91 4.13 1.41
CA ILE A 48 -10.12 3.10 0.73
C ILE A 48 -10.76 2.68 -0.61
N ASP A 49 -12.07 2.88 -0.76
CA ASP A 49 -12.84 2.64 -1.98
C ASP A 49 -12.48 3.61 -3.12
N ALA A 50 -11.89 4.76 -2.80
CA ALA A 50 -11.40 5.74 -3.76
C ALA A 50 -9.92 5.53 -4.13
N LEU A 51 -9.26 4.48 -3.62
CA LEU A 51 -7.84 4.25 -3.85
C LEU A 51 -7.58 3.79 -5.28
N GLU A 52 -6.76 4.55 -6.01
CA GLU A 52 -6.38 4.22 -7.39
C GLU A 52 -5.08 3.41 -7.45
N SER A 53 -4.17 3.60 -6.49
CA SER A 53 -2.88 2.91 -6.45
C SER A 53 -2.53 2.44 -5.04
N ALA A 54 -2.08 1.20 -4.91
CA ALA A 54 -1.64 0.60 -3.65
C ALA A 54 -0.23 0.00 -3.79
N ARG A 55 0.57 0.12 -2.73
CA ARG A 55 1.93 -0.42 -2.68
C ARG A 55 2.13 -1.17 -1.37
N LEU A 56 2.45 -2.46 -1.47
CA LEU A 56 2.58 -3.40 -0.37
C LEU A 56 3.96 -4.07 -0.42
N VAL A 57 5.04 -3.29 -0.42
CA VAL A 57 6.40 -3.85 -0.56
C VAL A 57 6.81 -4.61 0.69
N GLY A 58 7.27 -5.86 0.53
CA GLY A 58 7.85 -6.62 1.64
C GLY A 58 6.86 -6.94 2.77
N MET A 59 5.57 -7.12 2.45
CA MET A 59 4.49 -7.34 3.43
C MET A 59 4.12 -8.82 3.57
N ASP A 60 5.00 -9.74 3.14
CA ASP A 60 4.80 -11.19 3.19
C ASP A 60 3.50 -11.68 2.51
N VAL A 61 3.04 -10.97 1.48
CA VAL A 61 1.81 -11.34 0.74
C VAL A 61 2.09 -12.56 -0.13
N ALA A 62 1.35 -13.65 0.10
CA ALA A 62 1.49 -14.89 -0.69
C ALA A 62 0.26 -15.22 -1.56
N THR A 63 -0.93 -14.70 -1.21
CA THR A 63 -2.20 -15.02 -1.87
C THR A 63 -3.02 -13.75 -2.13
N ALA A 64 -3.96 -13.83 -3.06
CA ALA A 64 -4.86 -12.72 -3.41
C ALA A 64 -5.94 -12.44 -2.35
N GLY A 65 -6.16 -13.38 -1.42
CA GLY A 65 -7.27 -13.33 -0.48
C GLY A 65 -8.62 -13.68 -1.12
N ASP A 66 -9.71 -13.21 -0.52
CA ASP A 66 -11.06 -13.40 -1.06
C ASP A 66 -11.33 -12.41 -2.22
N PRO A 67 -11.60 -12.89 -3.46
CA PRO A 67 -11.82 -12.02 -4.61
C PRO A 67 -13.01 -11.06 -4.45
N THR A 68 -14.07 -11.49 -3.76
CA THR A 68 -15.30 -10.70 -3.61
C THR A 68 -15.08 -9.53 -2.65
N ALA A 69 -14.42 -9.79 -1.52
CA ALA A 69 -14.04 -8.78 -0.56
C ALA A 69 -13.04 -7.78 -1.17
N LEU A 70 -12.09 -8.27 -1.97
CA LEU A 70 -11.11 -7.42 -2.64
C LEU A 70 -11.78 -6.46 -3.65
N ALA A 71 -12.69 -6.99 -4.48
CA ALA A 71 -13.46 -6.19 -5.44
C ALA A 71 -14.33 -5.13 -4.75
N ALA A 72 -14.95 -5.49 -3.62
CA ALA A 72 -15.78 -4.58 -2.84
C ALA A 72 -14.97 -3.49 -2.14
N ALA A 73 -13.79 -3.82 -1.64
CA ALA A 73 -12.93 -2.88 -0.90
C ALA A 73 -12.18 -1.90 -1.83
N LEU A 74 -11.77 -2.36 -3.01
CA LEU A 74 -10.89 -1.61 -3.91
C LEU A 74 -11.46 -1.50 -5.34
N PRO A 75 -12.69 -0.96 -5.51
CA PRO A 75 -13.40 -0.97 -6.79
C PRO A 75 -12.77 -0.08 -7.87
N ARG A 76 -11.80 0.77 -7.52
CA ARG A 76 -11.16 1.75 -8.43
C ARG A 76 -9.65 1.55 -8.57
N LEU A 77 -9.11 0.47 -8.02
CA LEU A 77 -7.67 0.24 -8.05
C LEU A 77 -7.20 -0.04 -9.48
N THR A 78 -6.28 0.79 -9.95
CA THR A 78 -5.65 0.70 -11.27
C THR A 78 -4.19 0.29 -11.19
N GLY A 79 -3.53 0.53 -10.04
CA GLY A 79 -2.13 0.15 -9.81
C GLY A 79 -1.94 -0.62 -8.52
N LEU A 80 -1.25 -1.76 -8.61
CA LEU A 80 -0.86 -2.57 -7.46
C LEU A 80 0.62 -2.93 -7.53
N ASP A 81 1.36 -2.57 -6.49
CA ASP A 81 2.77 -2.93 -6.34
C ASP A 81 2.96 -3.92 -5.21
N LEU A 82 3.36 -5.15 -5.57
CA LEU A 82 3.67 -6.26 -4.69
C LEU A 82 5.17 -6.60 -4.72
N THR A 83 6.06 -5.63 -4.93
CA THR A 83 7.50 -5.86 -4.92
C THR A 83 7.98 -6.57 -3.64
N SER A 84 8.90 -7.52 -3.77
CA SER A 84 9.52 -8.26 -2.67
C SER A 84 8.51 -9.00 -1.77
N ASN A 85 7.50 -9.62 -2.35
CA ASN A 85 6.53 -10.46 -1.62
C ASN A 85 6.74 -11.96 -1.90
N LEU A 86 5.78 -12.78 -1.44
CA LEU A 86 5.82 -14.24 -1.51
C LEU A 86 4.93 -14.81 -2.64
N VAL A 87 4.65 -14.02 -3.68
CA VAL A 87 3.82 -14.46 -4.81
C VAL A 87 4.62 -15.45 -5.66
N ALA A 88 4.27 -16.73 -5.58
CA ALA A 88 5.02 -17.80 -6.26
C ALA A 88 4.29 -18.38 -7.49
N SER A 89 2.99 -18.15 -7.65
CA SER A 89 2.18 -18.78 -8.70
C SER A 89 1.44 -17.74 -9.55
N TRP A 90 1.37 -18.00 -10.85
CA TRP A 90 0.55 -17.22 -11.77
C TRP A 90 -0.95 -17.31 -11.50
N GLY A 91 -1.40 -18.35 -10.79
CA GLY A 91 -2.80 -18.44 -10.34
C GLY A 91 -3.19 -17.30 -9.39
N VAL A 92 -2.24 -16.76 -8.63
CA VAL A 92 -2.48 -15.55 -7.80
C VAL A 92 -2.69 -14.33 -8.68
N VAL A 93 -1.94 -14.22 -9.77
CA VAL A 93 -2.06 -13.12 -10.75
C VAL A 93 -3.42 -13.19 -11.45
N GLU A 94 -3.87 -14.38 -11.84
CA GLU A 94 -5.19 -14.60 -12.43
C GLU A 94 -6.31 -14.21 -11.45
N GLN A 95 -6.20 -14.60 -10.18
CA GLN A 95 -7.15 -14.22 -9.14
C GLN A 95 -7.22 -12.70 -8.94
N LEU A 96 -6.07 -12.03 -8.86
CA LEU A 96 -6.00 -10.57 -8.72
C LEU A 96 -6.63 -9.86 -9.93
N ALA A 97 -6.32 -10.31 -11.15
CA ALA A 97 -6.88 -9.74 -12.37
C ALA A 97 -8.40 -9.96 -12.48
N GLY A 98 -8.90 -11.10 -12.00
CA GLY A 98 -10.34 -11.37 -11.92
C GLY A 98 -11.06 -10.54 -10.85
N ALA A 99 -10.42 -10.30 -9.71
CA ALA A 99 -10.99 -9.55 -8.59
C ALA A 99 -10.95 -8.02 -8.80
N LEU A 100 -9.97 -7.53 -9.55
CA LEU A 100 -9.71 -6.09 -9.75
C LEU A 100 -9.86 -5.71 -11.22
N PRO A 101 -11.09 -5.49 -11.72
CA PRO A 101 -11.35 -5.34 -13.16
C PRO A 101 -10.73 -4.09 -13.79
N TRP A 102 -10.35 -3.10 -12.97
CA TRP A 102 -9.71 -1.86 -13.43
C TRP A 102 -8.18 -1.87 -13.30
N LEU A 103 -7.60 -2.98 -12.84
CA LEU A 103 -6.16 -3.07 -12.62
C LEU A 103 -5.40 -3.02 -13.96
N ALA A 104 -4.67 -1.92 -14.16
CA ALA A 104 -3.89 -1.67 -15.37
C ALA A 104 -2.38 -1.91 -15.16
N VAL A 105 -1.90 -1.74 -13.93
CA VAL A 105 -0.49 -1.88 -13.59
C VAL A 105 -0.34 -2.84 -12.40
N LEU A 106 0.44 -3.91 -12.60
CA LEU A 106 0.80 -4.85 -11.54
C LEU A 106 2.33 -5.02 -11.51
N ASN A 107 2.96 -4.67 -10.38
CA ASN A 107 4.39 -4.86 -10.18
C ASN A 107 4.64 -6.08 -9.26
N LEU A 108 5.34 -7.09 -9.79
CA LEU A 108 5.70 -8.33 -9.08
C LEU A 108 7.22 -8.48 -8.92
N SER A 109 7.98 -7.38 -9.03
CA SER A 109 9.43 -7.39 -8.90
C SER A 109 9.86 -8.10 -7.62
N GLU A 110 10.99 -8.80 -7.65
CA GLU A 110 11.55 -9.50 -6.49
C GLU A 110 10.63 -10.59 -5.86
N ASN A 111 9.59 -11.04 -6.58
CA ASN A 111 8.86 -12.25 -6.23
C ASN A 111 9.46 -13.48 -6.92
N ARG A 112 9.30 -14.66 -6.31
CA ARG A 112 9.82 -15.94 -6.85
C ARG A 112 8.76 -16.67 -7.66
N LEU A 113 8.30 -16.05 -8.74
CA LEU A 113 7.28 -16.64 -9.62
C LEU A 113 7.80 -17.91 -10.31
N GLN A 114 6.97 -18.96 -10.28
CA GLN A 114 7.23 -20.17 -11.03
C GLN A 114 7.23 -19.88 -12.54
N VAL A 115 8.11 -20.57 -13.28
CA VAL A 115 8.12 -20.50 -14.74
C VAL A 115 6.78 -21.04 -15.25
N TRP A 116 6.13 -20.30 -16.14
CA TRP A 116 4.91 -20.74 -16.79
C TRP A 116 5.21 -21.99 -17.63
N GLY A 117 4.77 -23.15 -17.16
CA GLY A 117 5.00 -24.43 -17.83
C GLY A 117 6.41 -25.01 -17.60
N GLY A 118 6.65 -25.57 -16.41
CA GLY A 118 7.70 -26.57 -16.23
C GLY A 118 7.26 -27.91 -16.81
N GLY A 119 7.83 -28.31 -17.94
CA GLY A 119 7.53 -29.58 -18.59
C GLY A 119 7.76 -30.79 -17.69
N ALA A 120 6.71 -31.60 -17.54
CA ALA A 120 6.82 -33.01 -17.28
C ALA A 120 6.15 -33.78 -18.44
N GLY A 121 6.96 -34.30 -19.37
CA GLY A 121 6.75 -35.64 -19.93
C GLY A 121 5.65 -35.94 -20.95
N GLY A 122 5.00 -34.97 -21.60
CA GLY A 122 3.99 -35.28 -22.63
C GLY A 122 4.58 -35.47 -24.04
N ARG A 123 5.08 -36.66 -24.38
CA ARG A 123 5.31 -37.07 -25.77
C ARG A 123 4.08 -36.74 -26.61
N GLY A 124 4.30 -36.14 -27.77
CA GLY A 124 3.27 -35.70 -28.70
C GLY A 124 2.23 -36.79 -28.99
N MET A 125 0.97 -36.44 -28.83
CA MET A 125 -0.15 -37.14 -29.43
C MET A 125 -0.78 -36.17 -30.43
N VAL A 126 -0.41 -36.32 -31.70
CA VAL A 126 -1.11 -35.68 -32.81
C VAL A 126 -2.34 -36.53 -33.10
N PRO A 127 -3.59 -36.04 -32.91
CA PRO A 127 -4.75 -36.80 -33.35
C PRO A 127 -4.77 -36.79 -34.89
N LYS A 128 -4.59 -37.96 -35.50
CA LYS A 128 -4.93 -38.15 -36.91
C LYS A 128 -6.45 -38.08 -37.05
N GLY A 129 -6.93 -37.00 -37.64
CA GLY A 129 -8.30 -36.89 -38.11
C GLY A 129 -8.60 -37.99 -39.14
N ARG A 130 -9.74 -38.64 -38.97
CA ARG A 130 -10.47 -39.33 -40.04
C ARG A 130 -11.43 -38.34 -40.68
#